data_AF-A0A2P9GW75-F1
#
_entry.id   AF-A0A2P9GW75-F1
#
_cell.length_a   1.000
_cell.length_b   1.000
_cell.length_c   1.000
_cell.angle_alpha   90.00
_cell.angle_beta   90.00
_cell.angle_gamma   90.00
#
_symmetry.space_group_name_H-M   'P 1'
#
loop_
_entity.id
_entity.type
_entity.pdbx_description
1 polymer ?
#
loop_
_entity_poly.entity_id
_entity_poly.type
_entity_poly.pdbx_seq_one_letter_code
_entity_poly.pdbx_strand_id
1 'polypeptide(L)' 'MSIIVAVSCNPATFARDLSELVRGGYRLTEITPIDQFRYAAHVEIVARLEK' A
#
# COMPACT_ATOMS: atom_id res chain seq x y z
N MET A 1 -5.76 -17.00 -8.55
CA MET A 1 -5.41 -16.29 -7.30
C MET A 1 -4.52 -15.13 -7.70
N SER A 2 -5.10 -13.94 -7.80
CA SER A 2 -4.39 -12.76 -8.31
C SER A 2 -3.83 -11.96 -7.14
N ILE A 3 -2.54 -11.61 -7.19
CA ILE A 3 -1.87 -10.84 -6.15
C ILE A 3 -1.41 -9.51 -6.73
N ILE A 4 -1.67 -8.42 -6.00
CA ILE A 4 -1.10 -7.09 -6.26
C ILE A 4 -0.21 -6.73 -5.08
N VAL A 5 1.02 -6.30 -5.36
CA VAL A 5 1.90 -5.65 -4.39
C VAL A 5 1.99 -4.18 -4.76
N ALA A 6 1.43 -3.31 -3.92
CA ALA A 6 1.46 -1.88 -4.12
C ALA A 6 2.56 -1.26 -3.25
N VAL A 7 3.40 -0.40 -3.84
CA VAL A 7 4.48 0.31 -3.15
C VAL A 7 4.29 1.81 -3.35
N SER A 8 4.40 2.61 -2.29
CA SER A 8 4.25 4.06 -2.40
C SER A 8 5.01 4.81 -1.32
N CYS A 9 5.46 6.00 -1.71
CA CYS A 9 6.14 6.98 -0.88
C CYS A 9 5.19 8.04 -0.27
N ASN A 10 3.89 7.98 -0.59
CA ASN A 10 2.88 8.94 -0.14
C ASN A 10 1.65 8.22 0.44
N PRO A 11 1.44 8.29 1.77
CA PRO A 11 0.33 7.60 2.43
C PRO A 11 -1.06 8.01 1.93
N ALA A 12 -1.26 9.28 1.55
CA ALA A 12 -2.57 9.81 1.17
C ALA A 12 -3.02 9.29 -0.19
N THR A 13 -2.15 9.36 -1.20
CA THR A 13 -2.45 8.79 -2.52
C THR A 13 -2.49 7.27 -2.48
N PHE A 14 -1.66 6.64 -1.65
CA PHE A 14 -1.69 5.20 -1.44
C PHE A 14 -3.04 4.72 -0.92
N ALA A 15 -3.56 5.35 0.14
CA ALA A 15 -4.87 5.00 0.69
C ALA A 15 -6.01 5.19 -0.32
N ARG A 16 -5.98 6.27 -1.12
CA ARG A 16 -6.94 6.50 -2.21
C ARG A 16 -6.90 5.35 -3.22
N ASP A 17 -5.72 4.99 -3.70
CA ASP A 17 -5.55 4.00 -4.77
C ASP A 17 -5.90 2.58 -4.28
N LEU A 18 -5.53 2.24 -3.04
CA LEU A 18 -5.95 0.99 -2.39
C LEU A 18 -7.48 0.88 -2.26
N SER A 19 -8.16 2.00 -1.98
CA SER A 19 -9.63 2.04 -1.90
C SER A 19 -10.27 1.63 -3.22
N GLU A 20 -9.72 2.07 -4.36
CA GLU A 20 -10.22 1.67 -5.68
C GLU A 20 -10.01 0.16 -5.94
N LEU A 21 -8.86 -0.39 -5.55
CA LEU A 21 -8.61 -1.83 -5.68
C LEU A 21 -9.56 -2.65 -4.81
N VAL A 22 -9.83 -2.19 -3.59
CA VAL A 22 -10.79 -2.82 -2.67
C VAL A 22 -12.20 -2.79 -3.23
N ARG A 23 -12.65 -1.66 -3.78
CA ARG A 23 -13.93 -1.58 -4.51
C ARG A 23 -13.96 -2.50 -5.73
N GLY A 24 -12.83 -2.72 -6.38
CA GLY A 24 -12.64 -3.66 -7.48
C GLY A 24 -12.63 -5.15 -7.08
N GLY A 25 -12.85 -5.46 -5.79
CA GLY A 25 -12.97 -6.81 -5.26
C GLY A 25 -11.65 -7.43 -4.81
N TYR A 26 -10.57 -6.66 -4.71
CA TYR A 26 -9.35 -7.12 -4.03
C TYR A 26 -9.52 -6.98 -2.52
N ARG A 27 -8.97 -7.92 -1.76
CA ARG A 27 -8.85 -7.85 -0.30
C ARG A 27 -7.45 -7.40 0.06
N LEU A 28 -7.34 -6.34 0.86
CA LEU A 28 -6.08 -5.97 1.50
C LEU A 28 -5.73 -7.01 2.57
N THR A 29 -4.55 -7.62 2.47
CA THR A 29 -4.12 -8.72 3.35
C THR A 29 -2.96 -8.35 4.27
N GLU A 30 -2.12 -7.40 3.85
CA GLU A 30 -0.96 -6.96 4.62
C GLU A 30 -0.61 -5.52 4.25
N ILE A 31 -0.14 -4.75 5.23
CA ILE A 31 0.50 -3.44 5.05
C ILE A 31 1.76 -3.38 5.91
N THR A 32 2.86 -2.96 5.31
CA THR A 32 4.15 -2.78 5.98
C THR A 32 4.68 -1.37 5.70
N PRO A 33 4.73 -0.48 6.71
CA PRO A 33 5.48 0.76 6.61
C PRO A 33 6.98 0.49 6.69
N ILE A 34 7.77 1.27 5.95
CA ILE A 34 9.22 1.13 5.84
C ILE A 34 9.85 2.51 6.13
N ASP A 35 10.64 2.56 7.19
CA ASP A 35 11.51 3.70 7.51
C ASP A 35 12.79 3.64 6.66
N GLN A 36 12.67 3.97 5.38
CA GLN A 36 13.78 3.93 4.42
C GLN A 36 14.74 5.12 4.62
N PHE A 37 14.23 6.25 5.11
CA PHE A 37 14.96 7.51 5.17
C PHE A 37 15.08 8.00 6.62
N ARG A 38 16.13 7.52 7.29
CA ARG A 38 16.42 7.89 8.69
C ARG A 38 16.43 9.41 8.87
N TYR A 39 15.73 9.85 9.92
CA TYR A 39 15.55 11.26 10.30
C TYR A 39 14.69 12.11 9.36
N ALA A 40 14.11 11.54 8.30
CA ALA A 40 13.09 12.21 7.50
C ALA A 40 11.68 11.89 8.04
N ALA A 41 10.72 12.78 7.80
CA ALA A 41 9.30 12.50 8.04
C ALA A 41 8.70 11.56 6.96
N HIS A 42 9.49 11.18 5.96
CA HIS A 42 9.06 10.39 4.82
C HIS A 42 8.90 8.91 5.21
N VAL A 43 7.85 8.26 4.72
CA VAL A 43 7.59 6.84 4.93
C VAL A 43 7.27 6.15 3.61
N GLU A 44 7.98 5.06 3.32
CA GLU A 44 7.63 4.15 2.23
C GLU A 44 6.64 3.12 2.77
N ILE A 45 5.68 2.67 1.95
CA ILE A 45 4.65 1.72 2.36
C ILE A 45 4.51 0.66 1.30
N VAL A 46 4.41 -0.60 1.74
CA VAL A 46 4.09 -1.74 0.89
C VAL A 46 2.76 -2.36 1.35
N ALA A 47 1.88 -2.70 0.42
CA ALA A 47 0.65 -3.42 0.68
C ALA A 47 0.53 -4.65 -0.22
N ARG A 48 -0.04 -5.71 0.33
CA ARG A 48 -0.38 -6.95 -0.40
C ARG A 48 -1.89 -7.08 -0.50
N LEU A 49 -2.39 -7.21 -1.72
CA LEU A 49 -3.81 -7.47 -1.99
C LEU A 49 -4.01 -8.78 -2.74
N GLU A 50 -5.11 -9.48 -2.45
CA GLU A 50 -5.49 -10.74 -3.07
C GLU A 50 -6.91 -10.66 -3.65
N LYS A 51 -7.14 -11.30 -4.80
CA LYS A 51 -8.46 -11.50 -5.40
C LYS A 51 -8.72 -12.96 -5.74
#